data_AF-A0A8K0TSU4-F1
#
_entry.id   AF-A0A8K0TSU4-F1
#
_cell.length_a   1.000
_cell.length_b   1.000
_cell.length_c   1.000
_cell.angle_alpha   90.00
_cell.angle_beta   90.00
_cell.angle_gamma   90.00
#
_symmetry.space_group_name_H-M   'P 1'
#
loop_
_entity.id
_entity.type
_entity.pdbx_description
1 polymer ?
#
loop_
_entity_poly.entity_id
_entity_poly.type
_entity_poly.pdbx_seq_one_letter_code
_entity_poly.pdbx_strand_id
1 'polypeptide(L)'
;MSNEFTPVLLSVPGSLTPPLAVEVLPHGVTLHRIIVQVDGKTHDIVVGPEDPKDHTIVKYTNTIIGRYANRIPAGKHVVERNGISSAFEALGNESPEVSLHGGPKGFDFGIWEQLKDLSDSELFTQAEIQSIRDETLGESSAAAIFKLVSEDGDQGYTGTLLLETLFVVLPPRKLEPSATSQHEVGSVVIVYRAKLVDVPEGGKQVTPVNLTQHWGFNLDASLDEGKDTLSVLNHDLTIKASHIAELLPNSPPSGKYIPVAEADNSSGAHIHDNKRIGDNFPGIGYDNYYLLSARPHLKLVSPHRMSISEFPSMNLVKDILTIQNDPVVMLSSSKSGLAVTFDTNQAGLMFYTSNHADESGYRKKIHGGTGLKGDGYIPGSAAFLEFHEPLSAFLYPTSTSTDTLLTSDEIYHNYVRADIIARPSETLE
;
A
#
# COMPACT_ATOMS: atom_id res chain seq x y z
N MET A 1 15.10 -7.42 24.17
CA MET A 1 14.43 -6.23 23.59
C MET A 1 13.57 -6.74 22.45
N SER A 2 12.31 -6.32 22.34
CA SER A 2 11.46 -6.78 21.22
C SER A 2 12.09 -6.31 19.90
N ASN A 3 12.14 -7.19 18.91
CA ASN A 3 12.72 -6.91 17.59
C ASN A 3 11.76 -6.13 16.67
N GLU A 4 10.60 -5.70 17.19
CA GLU A 4 9.48 -5.17 16.40
C GLU A 4 9.77 -3.80 15.75
N PHE A 5 10.73 -3.04 16.29
CA PHE A 5 11.17 -1.75 15.76
C PHE A 5 12.56 -1.81 15.13
N THR A 6 13.16 -3.00 15.02
CA THR A 6 14.41 -3.17 14.29
C THR A 6 14.07 -3.28 12.80
N PRO A 7 14.58 -2.38 11.94
CA PRO A 7 14.32 -2.47 10.51
C PRO A 7 14.88 -3.74 9.90
N VAL A 8 14.05 -4.42 9.11
CA VAL A 8 14.46 -5.44 8.15
C VAL A 8 14.84 -4.69 6.86
N LEU A 9 16.14 -4.66 6.55
CA LEU A 9 16.65 -4.07 5.33
C LEU A 9 16.51 -5.07 4.17
N LEU A 10 15.78 -4.66 3.14
CA LEU A 10 15.73 -5.36 1.86
C LEU A 10 16.36 -4.49 0.76
N SER A 11 17.10 -5.07 -0.17
CA SER A 11 17.80 -4.29 -1.20
C SER A 11 17.92 -5.05 -2.51
N VAL A 12 18.14 -4.30 -3.60
CA VAL A 12 18.44 -4.89 -4.91
C VAL A 12 19.62 -5.85 -4.78
N PRO A 13 19.47 -7.11 -5.23
CA PRO A 13 20.52 -8.11 -5.10
C PRO A 13 21.71 -7.81 -6.02
N GLY A 14 22.88 -8.35 -5.66
CA GLY A 14 24.07 -8.31 -6.52
C GLY A 14 24.80 -6.97 -6.57
N SER A 15 24.46 -5.99 -5.72
CA SER A 15 25.12 -4.68 -5.64
C SER A 15 25.71 -4.39 -4.27
N LEU A 16 26.97 -3.93 -4.22
CA LEU A 16 27.63 -3.45 -2.99
C LEU A 16 27.06 -2.11 -2.51
N THR A 17 26.48 -1.33 -3.42
CA THR A 17 25.81 -0.05 -3.16
C THR A 17 24.46 -0.11 -3.88
N PRO A 18 23.45 -0.75 -3.30
CA PRO A 18 22.21 -1.04 -4.00
C PRO A 18 21.51 0.26 -4.42
N PRO A 19 21.05 0.36 -5.68
CA PRO A 19 20.38 1.55 -6.20
C PRO A 19 19.00 1.77 -5.56
N LEU A 20 18.41 0.69 -5.02
CA LEU A 20 17.15 0.70 -4.30
C LEU A 20 17.25 -0.22 -3.06
N ALA A 21 16.81 0.30 -1.92
CA ALA A 21 16.64 -0.45 -0.69
C ALA A 21 15.39 0.00 0.07
N VAL A 22 14.81 -0.88 0.87
CA VAL A 22 13.67 -0.58 1.73
C VAL A 22 13.93 -1.08 3.15
N GLU A 23 13.46 -0.31 4.12
CA GLU A 23 13.48 -0.69 5.53
C GLU A 23 12.04 -0.98 5.97
N VAL A 24 11.76 -2.20 6.41
CA VAL A 24 10.44 -2.61 6.89
C VAL A 24 10.51 -2.97 8.37
N LEU A 25 9.66 -2.37 9.21
CA LEU A 25 9.55 -2.71 10.62
C LEU A 25 8.55 -3.85 10.79
N PRO A 26 8.84 -4.87 11.63
CA PRO A 26 7.84 -5.87 11.96
C PRO A 26 6.60 -5.30 12.68
N HIS A 27 6.73 -4.20 13.42
CA HIS A 27 5.57 -3.47 13.95
C HIS A 27 4.77 -2.84 12.78
N GLY A 28 3.51 -3.24 12.64
CA GLY A 28 2.61 -2.75 11.59
C GLY A 28 3.06 -3.03 10.16
N VAL A 29 4.03 -3.93 9.95
CA VAL A 29 4.73 -4.11 8.65
C VAL A 29 5.05 -2.74 8.02
N THR A 30 5.63 -1.87 8.84
CA THR A 30 5.75 -0.45 8.50
C THR A 30 6.89 -0.24 7.53
N LEU A 31 6.60 0.35 6.38
CA LEU A 31 7.62 0.76 5.44
C LEU A 31 8.29 2.05 5.96
N HIS A 32 9.41 1.86 6.65
CA HIS A 32 10.10 2.93 7.37
C HIS A 32 10.86 3.84 6.42
N ARG A 33 11.54 3.27 5.40
CA ARG A 33 12.28 4.02 4.36
C ARG A 33 12.19 3.33 3.01
N ILE A 34 12.20 4.12 1.93
CA ILE A 34 12.53 3.66 0.57
C ILE A 34 13.71 4.49 0.11
N ILE A 35 14.89 3.89 0.14
CA ILE A 35 16.15 4.52 -0.23
C ILE A 35 16.40 4.32 -1.72
N VAL A 36 16.59 5.42 -2.43
CA VAL A 36 16.90 5.48 -3.86
C VAL A 36 18.24 6.19 -4.05
N GLN A 37 19.20 5.54 -4.70
CA GLN A 37 20.52 6.09 -5.02
C GLN A 37 20.59 6.38 -6.52
N VAL A 38 20.59 7.66 -6.89
CA VAL A 38 20.60 8.13 -8.29
C VAL A 38 21.48 9.37 -8.38
N ASP A 39 22.31 9.47 -9.42
CA ASP A 39 23.17 10.63 -9.70
C ASP A 39 24.03 11.10 -8.49
N GLY A 40 24.49 10.14 -7.69
CA GLY A 40 25.30 10.41 -6.49
C GLY A 40 24.52 11.02 -5.31
N LYS A 41 23.19 11.12 -5.42
CA LYS A 41 22.28 11.55 -4.36
C LYS A 41 21.55 10.36 -3.74
N THR A 42 21.31 10.46 -2.44
CA THR A 42 20.48 9.52 -1.69
C THR A 42 19.13 10.17 -1.39
N HIS A 43 18.06 9.50 -1.76
CA HIS A 43 16.70 9.92 -1.48
C HIS A 43 16.03 8.89 -0.57
N ASP A 44 15.39 9.33 0.50
CA ASP A 44 14.27 8.60 1.08
C ASP A 44 12.99 9.20 0.50
N ILE A 45 12.17 8.38 -0.16
CA ILE A 45 11.01 8.87 -0.92
C ILE A 45 9.68 8.70 -0.18
N VAL A 46 9.70 8.26 1.08
CA VAL A 46 8.50 8.16 1.93
C VAL A 46 8.62 8.97 3.21
N VAL A 47 7.54 9.64 3.63
CA VAL A 47 7.52 10.43 4.86
C VAL A 47 7.49 9.55 6.11
N GLY A 48 7.61 10.14 7.30
CA GLY A 48 7.57 9.42 8.58
C GLY A 48 8.58 9.96 9.61
N PRO A 49 8.60 9.42 10.83
CA PRO A 49 9.57 9.75 11.86
C PRO A 49 10.96 9.15 11.57
N GLU A 50 11.98 9.71 12.24
CA GLU A 50 13.36 9.21 12.19
C GLU A 50 13.56 7.96 13.06
N ASP A 51 13.04 7.96 14.30
CA ASP A 51 13.08 6.80 15.20
C ASP A 51 11.94 5.83 14.83
N PRO A 52 12.25 4.56 14.54
CA PRO A 52 11.25 3.53 14.28
C PRO A 52 10.10 3.44 15.30
N LYS A 53 10.34 3.76 16.58
CA LYS A 53 9.33 3.66 17.65
C LYS A 53 8.23 4.73 17.55
N ASP A 54 8.54 5.87 16.95
CA ASP A 54 7.60 7.00 16.85
C ASP A 54 6.47 6.71 15.85
N HIS A 55 6.57 5.65 15.04
CA HIS A 55 5.46 5.16 14.21
C HIS A 55 4.24 4.75 15.04
N THR A 56 4.41 4.41 16.33
CA THR A 56 3.29 4.17 17.26
C THR A 56 2.50 5.44 17.60
N ILE A 57 3.08 6.62 17.37
CA ILE A 57 2.48 7.93 17.63
C ILE A 57 1.93 8.52 16.32
N VAL A 58 2.68 8.41 15.23
CA VAL A 58 2.29 8.92 13.90
C VAL A 58 1.44 7.86 13.18
N LYS A 59 0.23 7.65 13.70
CA LYS A 59 -0.72 6.61 13.25
C LYS A 59 -0.84 6.51 11.73
N TYR A 60 -0.98 5.27 11.25
CA TYR A 60 -1.18 4.88 9.86
C TYR A 60 -0.07 5.30 8.87
N THR A 61 1.04 5.91 9.32
CA THR A 61 2.08 6.35 8.39
C THR A 61 2.90 5.16 7.91
N ASN A 62 2.72 4.80 6.64
CA ASN A 62 3.40 3.71 5.95
C ASN A 62 3.17 2.32 6.55
N THR A 63 2.12 2.11 7.32
CA THR A 63 1.77 0.81 7.92
C THR A 63 0.89 -0.02 6.99
N ILE A 64 0.88 -1.34 7.18
CA ILE A 64 -0.22 -2.17 6.69
C ILE A 64 -1.52 -1.80 7.44
N ILE A 65 -2.64 -1.83 6.74
CA ILE A 65 -3.96 -1.55 7.29
C ILE A 65 -4.85 -2.79 7.16
N GLY A 66 -5.56 -3.11 8.23
CA GLY A 66 -6.58 -4.16 8.27
C GLY A 66 -7.18 -4.34 9.67
N ARG A 67 -8.16 -5.22 9.88
CA ARG A 67 -8.70 -6.20 8.91
C ARG A 67 -9.45 -5.58 7.72
N TYR A 68 -9.95 -4.36 7.89
CA TYR A 68 -10.65 -3.63 6.84
C TYR A 68 -10.14 -2.19 6.69
N ALA A 69 -9.60 -1.87 5.52
CA ALA A 69 -9.13 -0.54 5.18
C ALA A 69 -10.27 0.46 5.01
N ASN A 70 -9.98 1.71 5.40
CA ASN A 70 -10.90 2.85 5.35
C ASN A 70 -12.15 2.63 6.23
N ARG A 71 -13.23 3.36 5.95
CA ARG A 71 -14.40 3.52 6.83
C ARG A 71 -15.46 2.45 6.58
N ILE A 72 -15.99 1.90 7.68
CA ILE A 72 -17.21 1.08 7.72
C ILE A 72 -18.12 1.60 8.85
N PRO A 73 -19.46 1.48 8.73
CA PRO A 73 -20.35 1.81 9.84
C PRO A 73 -19.99 0.97 11.07
N ALA A 74 -19.86 1.57 12.25
CA ALA A 74 -19.65 0.85 13.50
C ALA A 74 -20.92 0.10 13.93
N GLY A 75 -20.74 -0.96 14.73
CA GLY A 75 -21.82 -1.80 15.22
C GLY A 75 -21.93 -3.14 14.50
N LYS A 76 -23.07 -3.81 14.69
CA LYS A 76 -23.27 -5.20 14.26
C LYS A 76 -23.62 -5.30 12.79
N HIS A 77 -22.93 -6.21 12.11
CA HIS A 77 -23.15 -6.55 10.71
C HIS A 77 -23.37 -8.05 10.58
N VAL A 78 -24.26 -8.43 9.68
CA VAL A 78 -24.41 -9.80 9.21
C VAL A 78 -23.94 -9.84 7.77
N VAL A 79 -23.00 -10.73 7.47
CA VAL A 79 -22.43 -10.91 6.15
C VAL A 79 -22.76 -12.31 5.65
N GLU A 80 -23.01 -12.42 4.35
CA GLU A 80 -23.30 -13.70 3.69
C GLU A 80 -22.59 -13.76 2.34
N ARG A 81 -21.94 -14.89 2.07
CA ARG A 81 -21.36 -15.19 0.76
C ARG A 81 -21.39 -16.68 0.50
N ASN A 82 -21.81 -17.08 -0.70
CA ASN A 82 -21.88 -18.48 -1.12
C ASN A 82 -22.66 -19.38 -0.13
N GLY A 83 -23.72 -18.85 0.49
CA GLY A 83 -24.53 -19.55 1.49
C GLY A 83 -23.87 -19.72 2.87
N ILE A 84 -22.70 -19.08 3.09
CA ILE A 84 -22.02 -19.03 4.39
C ILE A 84 -22.36 -17.68 5.02
N SER A 85 -22.88 -17.68 6.24
CA SER A 85 -23.24 -16.46 6.97
C SER A 85 -22.44 -16.36 8.27
N SER A 86 -22.06 -15.14 8.63
CA SER A 86 -21.40 -14.84 9.90
C SER A 86 -21.81 -13.44 10.35
N ALA A 87 -21.61 -13.13 11.63
CA ALA A 87 -21.88 -11.82 12.20
C ALA A 87 -20.61 -11.28 12.87
N PHE A 88 -20.40 -9.98 12.78
CA PHE A 88 -19.30 -9.29 13.42
C PHE A 88 -19.75 -7.93 13.95
N GLU A 89 -18.96 -7.31 14.83
CA GLU A 89 -19.26 -6.00 15.41
C GLU A 89 -18.08 -5.05 15.18
N ALA A 90 -18.19 -4.15 14.20
CA ALA A 90 -17.17 -3.16 13.91
C ALA A 90 -17.06 -2.15 15.06
N LEU A 91 -15.87 -2.02 15.65
CA LEU A 91 -15.64 -1.08 16.75
C LEU A 91 -15.33 0.33 16.22
N GLY A 92 -16.08 1.34 16.69
CA GLY A 92 -15.85 2.75 16.36
C GLY A 92 -14.55 3.29 16.97
N ASN A 93 -13.81 4.07 16.20
CA ASN A 93 -12.55 4.71 16.60
C ASN A 93 -12.35 6.11 15.99
N GLU A 94 -12.96 6.40 14.85
CA GLU A 94 -13.06 7.77 14.32
C GLU A 94 -14.23 8.52 14.99
N SER A 95 -15.38 7.84 15.12
CA SER A 95 -16.51 8.25 15.94
C SER A 95 -17.22 7.02 16.52
N PRO A 96 -18.22 7.16 17.42
CA PRO A 96 -19.04 6.04 17.86
C PRO A 96 -19.76 5.29 16.72
N GLU A 97 -20.01 5.96 15.59
CA GLU A 97 -20.73 5.44 14.43
C GLU A 97 -19.81 5.00 13.28
N VAL A 98 -18.51 5.32 13.33
CA VAL A 98 -17.56 5.03 12.24
C VAL A 98 -16.33 4.27 12.76
N SER A 99 -16.14 3.08 12.22
CA SER A 99 -14.91 2.30 12.34
C SER A 99 -14.01 2.59 11.15
N LEU A 100 -12.76 2.94 11.42
CA LEU A 100 -11.75 3.34 10.45
C LEU A 100 -10.53 2.41 10.59
N HIS A 101 -10.03 1.91 9.45
CA HIS A 101 -8.75 1.19 9.36
C HIS A 101 -8.67 -0.03 10.32
N GLY A 102 -9.76 -0.78 10.43
CA GLY A 102 -9.82 -2.00 11.24
C GLY A 102 -10.12 -1.77 12.72
N GLY A 103 -10.36 -0.53 13.16
CA GLY A 103 -10.83 -0.22 14.51
C GLY A 103 -9.74 0.37 15.42
N PRO A 104 -9.95 0.37 16.75
CA PRO A 104 -9.06 1.05 17.70
C PRO A 104 -7.59 0.61 17.66
N LYS A 105 -7.34 -0.68 17.42
CA LYS A 105 -6.02 -1.30 17.28
C LYS A 105 -6.02 -2.24 16.07
N GLY A 106 -5.96 -1.67 14.87
CA GLY A 106 -5.86 -2.42 13.63
C GLY A 106 -4.49 -3.09 13.44
N PHE A 107 -4.26 -3.63 12.24
CA PHE A 107 -3.01 -4.32 11.91
C PHE A 107 -1.78 -3.42 11.90
N ASP A 108 -1.96 -2.09 11.88
CA ASP A 108 -0.92 -1.09 12.05
C ASP A 108 -0.26 -1.13 13.43
N PHE A 109 -1.01 -1.56 14.46
CA PHE A 109 -0.51 -1.81 15.82
C PHE A 109 -0.04 -3.26 16.04
N GLY A 110 -0.23 -4.14 15.04
CA GLY A 110 0.13 -5.55 15.14
C GLY A 110 1.64 -5.74 15.19
N ILE A 111 2.10 -6.69 16.02
CA ILE A 111 3.50 -7.13 16.02
C ILE A 111 3.60 -8.32 15.09
N TRP A 112 4.16 -8.12 13.90
CA TRP A 112 4.30 -9.19 12.92
C TRP A 112 5.61 -9.95 13.15
N GLU A 113 5.57 -11.26 12.96
CA GLU A 113 6.74 -12.11 12.96
C GLU A 113 7.39 -12.08 11.57
N GLN A 114 8.65 -11.66 11.47
CA GLN A 114 9.44 -11.93 10.27
C GLN A 114 9.80 -13.42 10.25
N LEU A 115 9.43 -14.13 9.17
CA LEU A 115 9.83 -15.52 8.99
C LEU A 115 11.35 -15.62 8.82
N LYS A 116 11.96 -16.66 9.43
CA LYS A 116 13.41 -16.89 9.35
C LYS A 116 13.84 -17.44 8.01
N ASP A 117 13.06 -18.37 7.46
CA ASP A 117 13.15 -18.81 6.07
C ASP A 117 11.80 -18.57 5.39
N LEU A 118 11.84 -18.13 4.12
CA LEU A 118 10.63 -17.99 3.32
C LEU A 118 9.87 -19.32 3.18
N SER A 119 10.57 -20.46 3.26
CA SER A 119 9.94 -21.78 3.21
C SER A 119 9.09 -22.13 4.44
N ASP A 120 9.20 -21.36 5.53
CA ASP A 120 8.36 -21.53 6.74
C ASP A 120 6.93 -20.97 6.53
N SER A 121 6.69 -20.34 5.38
CA SER A 121 5.40 -19.76 5.02
C SER A 121 4.28 -20.81 4.90
N GLU A 122 3.09 -20.43 5.37
CA GLU A 122 1.86 -21.21 5.24
C GLU A 122 0.94 -20.71 4.11
N LEU A 123 1.20 -19.50 3.61
CA LEU A 123 0.42 -18.85 2.56
C LEU A 123 1.21 -18.61 1.29
N PHE A 124 2.43 -19.13 1.12
CA PHE A 124 3.17 -19.13 -0.14
C PHE A 124 3.64 -20.55 -0.49
N THR A 125 3.37 -21.00 -1.71
CA THR A 125 3.70 -22.38 -2.11
C THR A 125 5.20 -22.54 -2.29
N GLN A 126 5.72 -23.76 -2.18
CA GLN A 126 7.15 -24.03 -2.43
C GLN A 126 7.57 -23.64 -3.86
N ALA A 127 6.66 -23.72 -4.84
CA ALA A 127 6.92 -23.24 -6.20
C ALA A 127 7.08 -21.71 -6.25
N GLU A 128 6.30 -20.97 -5.46
CA GLU A 128 6.43 -19.52 -5.34
C GLU A 128 7.70 -19.12 -4.58
N ILE A 129 8.04 -19.83 -3.50
CA ILE A 129 9.30 -19.63 -2.79
C ILE A 129 10.50 -19.83 -3.72
N GLN A 130 10.45 -20.83 -4.61
CA GLN A 130 11.49 -21.01 -5.61
C GLN A 130 11.52 -19.85 -6.61
N SER A 131 10.37 -19.41 -7.14
CA SER A 131 10.30 -18.26 -8.04
C SER A 131 10.86 -16.98 -7.40
N ILE A 132 10.58 -16.74 -6.11
CA ILE A 132 11.13 -15.59 -5.38
C ILE A 132 12.66 -15.69 -5.36
N ARG A 133 13.21 -16.86 -4.97
CA ARG A 133 14.65 -17.09 -4.93
C ARG A 133 15.31 -16.91 -6.29
N ASP A 134 14.65 -17.35 -7.38
CA ASP A 134 15.17 -17.20 -8.73
C ASP A 134 15.25 -15.71 -9.13
N GLU A 135 14.19 -14.95 -8.89
CA GLU A 135 14.12 -13.51 -9.23
C GLU A 135 14.97 -12.63 -8.30
N THR A 136 15.32 -13.10 -7.11
CA THR A 136 16.21 -12.40 -6.17
C THR A 136 17.66 -12.89 -6.20
N LEU A 137 18.05 -13.69 -7.21
CA LEU A 137 19.40 -14.27 -7.34
C LEU A 137 19.84 -15.10 -6.13
N GLY A 138 18.89 -15.65 -5.37
CA GLY A 138 19.12 -16.42 -4.15
C GLY A 138 19.50 -15.57 -2.93
N GLU A 139 19.52 -14.24 -3.05
CA GLU A 139 19.87 -13.36 -1.92
C GLU A 139 18.70 -13.21 -0.95
N SER A 140 18.90 -13.65 0.29
CA SER A 140 17.90 -13.53 1.35
C SER A 140 17.61 -12.08 1.76
N SER A 141 18.50 -11.15 1.42
CA SER A 141 18.35 -9.71 1.69
C SER A 141 17.47 -9.00 0.67
N ALA A 142 16.84 -9.68 -0.28
CA ALA A 142 15.97 -9.06 -1.27
C ALA A 142 14.49 -9.39 -1.06
N ALA A 143 14.14 -10.28 -0.13
CA ALA A 143 12.76 -10.61 0.19
C ALA A 143 12.56 -10.96 1.66
N ALA A 144 11.37 -10.64 2.21
CA ALA A 144 10.94 -11.06 3.54
C ALA A 144 9.44 -11.33 3.57
N ILE A 145 9.02 -12.28 4.41
CA ILE A 145 7.61 -12.53 4.73
C ILE A 145 7.37 -12.17 6.19
N PHE A 146 6.31 -11.38 6.42
CA PHE A 146 5.83 -11.01 7.74
C PHE A 146 4.51 -11.73 8.01
N LYS A 147 4.38 -12.37 9.17
CA LYS A 147 3.23 -13.16 9.59
C LYS A 147 2.51 -12.54 10.78
N LEU A 148 1.18 -12.57 10.77
CA LEU A 148 0.33 -12.21 11.90
C LEU A 148 -0.86 -13.17 11.98
N VAL A 149 -1.29 -13.51 13.19
CA VAL A 149 -2.58 -14.16 13.45
C VAL A 149 -3.47 -13.16 14.17
N SER A 150 -4.62 -12.84 13.57
CA SER A 150 -5.67 -12.02 14.18
C SER A 150 -6.76 -12.96 14.68
N GLU A 151 -6.86 -13.12 16.00
CA GLU A 151 -7.78 -14.05 16.66
C GLU A 151 -9.26 -13.75 16.33
N ASP A 152 -10.12 -14.76 16.46
CA ASP A 152 -11.58 -14.55 16.41
C ASP A 152 -12.02 -13.50 17.46
N GLY A 153 -12.80 -12.52 17.01
CA GLY A 153 -13.24 -11.38 17.82
C GLY A 153 -12.26 -10.21 17.89
N ASP A 154 -11.07 -10.30 17.28
CA ASP A 154 -10.12 -9.19 17.23
C ASP A 154 -10.73 -7.97 16.53
N GLN A 155 -10.72 -6.83 17.23
CA GLN A 155 -11.45 -5.60 16.88
C GLN A 155 -12.93 -5.84 16.52
N GLY A 156 -13.52 -6.91 17.05
CA GLY A 156 -14.90 -7.35 16.82
C GLY A 156 -15.15 -8.08 15.50
N TYR A 157 -14.11 -8.36 14.70
CA TYR A 157 -14.22 -9.18 13.49
C TYR A 157 -14.27 -10.68 13.82
N THR A 158 -15.11 -11.43 13.10
CA THR A 158 -15.26 -12.87 13.32
C THR A 158 -14.27 -13.70 12.51
N GLY A 159 -13.87 -14.85 13.04
CA GLY A 159 -12.94 -15.81 12.47
C GLY A 159 -11.48 -15.46 12.75
N THR A 160 -10.70 -16.46 13.15
CA THR A 160 -9.24 -16.33 13.26
C THR A 160 -8.65 -16.22 11.86
N LEU A 161 -7.93 -15.13 11.60
CA LEU A 161 -7.35 -14.81 10.31
C LEU A 161 -5.82 -14.92 10.38
N LEU A 162 -5.26 -15.89 9.66
CA LEU A 162 -3.82 -15.96 9.40
C LEU A 162 -3.49 -15.03 8.25
N LEU A 163 -2.49 -14.16 8.42
CA LEU A 163 -1.97 -13.25 7.41
C LEU A 163 -0.48 -13.46 7.17
N GLU A 164 -0.08 -13.37 5.91
CA GLU A 164 1.32 -13.29 5.51
C GLU A 164 1.48 -12.24 4.41
N THR A 165 2.41 -11.31 4.62
CA THR A 165 2.73 -10.25 3.66
C THR A 165 4.17 -10.42 3.19
N LEU A 166 4.33 -10.65 1.88
CA LEU A 166 5.62 -10.75 1.21
C LEU A 166 6.06 -9.35 0.72
N PHE A 167 7.31 -9.00 1.01
CA PHE A 167 8.03 -7.89 0.38
C PHE A 167 9.14 -8.44 -0.49
N VAL A 168 9.30 -7.93 -1.71
CA VAL A 168 10.41 -8.25 -2.62
C VAL A 168 10.97 -6.95 -3.21
N VAL A 169 12.29 -6.82 -3.22
CA VAL A 169 13.02 -5.79 -3.96
C VAL A 169 13.67 -6.42 -5.18
N LEU A 170 13.32 -5.93 -6.37
CA LEU A 170 13.80 -6.46 -7.64
C LEU A 170 14.81 -5.52 -8.29
N PRO A 171 15.84 -6.05 -8.97
CA PRO A 171 16.72 -5.24 -9.81
C PRO A 171 15.98 -4.65 -11.01
N PRO A 172 16.54 -3.62 -11.67
CA PRO A 172 15.96 -3.09 -12.89
C PRO A 172 16.04 -4.15 -14.01
N ARG A 173 14.97 -4.28 -14.80
CA ARG A 173 14.89 -5.33 -15.84
C ARG A 173 15.83 -5.10 -17.03
N LYS A 174 16.26 -3.85 -17.26
CA LYS A 174 17.27 -3.51 -18.26
C LYS A 174 18.51 -3.01 -17.54
N LEU A 175 19.62 -3.74 -17.71
CA LEU A 175 20.89 -3.46 -17.04
C LEU A 175 21.64 -2.25 -17.61
N GLU A 176 21.23 -1.71 -18.76
CA GLU A 176 21.96 -0.65 -19.46
C GLU A 176 21.08 0.61 -19.61
N PRO A 177 21.18 1.58 -18.67
CA PRO A 177 20.72 2.93 -18.92
C PRO A 177 21.59 3.54 -20.02
N SER A 178 20.98 4.06 -21.09
CA SER A 178 21.64 5.15 -21.79
C SER A 178 21.66 6.34 -20.82
N ALA A 179 22.82 6.98 -20.63
CA ALA A 179 22.97 8.17 -19.78
C ALA A 179 22.04 9.35 -20.15
N THR A 180 21.34 9.24 -21.28
CA THR A 180 20.44 10.25 -21.84
C THR A 180 18.95 9.88 -21.75
N SER A 181 18.59 8.74 -21.14
CA SER A 181 17.20 8.27 -21.09
C SER A 181 16.75 7.93 -19.67
N GLN A 182 15.46 8.13 -19.43
CA GLN A 182 14.73 7.59 -18.29
C GLN A 182 15.02 6.09 -18.13
N HIS A 183 15.35 5.66 -16.91
CA HIS A 183 15.64 4.26 -16.60
C HIS A 183 14.97 3.80 -15.30
N GLU A 184 14.71 2.49 -15.23
CA GLU A 184 14.22 1.83 -14.02
C GLU A 184 15.38 1.67 -13.05
N VAL A 185 15.17 2.03 -11.78
CA VAL A 185 16.11 1.84 -10.68
C VAL A 185 15.94 0.45 -10.05
N GLY A 186 14.70 -0.02 -9.99
CA GLY A 186 14.28 -1.30 -9.42
C GLY A 186 12.81 -1.25 -9.05
N SER A 187 12.31 -2.33 -8.45
CA SER A 187 10.91 -2.42 -8.01
C SER A 187 10.79 -2.84 -6.56
N VAL A 188 9.76 -2.33 -5.88
CA VAL A 188 9.27 -2.87 -4.60
C VAL A 188 7.94 -3.56 -4.88
N VAL A 189 7.83 -4.85 -4.54
CA VAL A 189 6.60 -5.64 -4.71
C VAL A 189 6.11 -6.08 -3.34
N ILE A 190 4.84 -5.84 -3.07
CA ILE A 190 4.14 -6.30 -1.87
C ILE A 190 3.04 -7.28 -2.30
N VAL A 191 2.97 -8.45 -1.67
CA VAL A 191 1.88 -9.42 -1.87
C VAL A 191 1.24 -9.72 -0.52
N TYR A 192 -0.07 -9.47 -0.41
CA TYR A 192 -0.87 -9.71 0.78
C TYR A 192 -1.63 -11.02 0.64
N ARG A 193 -1.49 -11.90 1.63
CA ARG A 193 -2.28 -13.12 1.73
C ARG A 193 -2.93 -13.27 3.10
N ALA A 194 -4.15 -13.79 3.09
CA ALA A 194 -4.85 -14.15 4.32
C ALA A 194 -5.77 -15.35 4.12
N LYS A 195 -5.94 -16.19 5.14
CA LYS A 195 -6.93 -17.27 5.17
C LYS A 195 -7.55 -17.39 6.56
N LEU A 196 -8.81 -17.78 6.62
CA LEU A 196 -9.42 -18.18 7.89
C LEU A 196 -8.80 -19.51 8.34
N VAL A 197 -8.41 -19.58 9.62
CA VAL A 197 -7.88 -20.78 10.28
C VAL A 197 -8.70 -21.08 11.53
N ASP A 198 -8.49 -22.26 12.11
CA ASP A 198 -9.22 -22.74 13.29
C ASP A 198 -10.75 -22.71 13.15
N VAL A 199 -11.23 -22.82 11.91
CA VAL A 199 -12.66 -22.93 11.60
C VAL A 199 -13.15 -24.28 12.15
N PRO A 200 -14.21 -24.30 12.99
CA PRO A 200 -14.71 -25.53 13.60
C PRO A 200 -15.00 -26.62 12.56
N GLU A 201 -14.70 -27.87 12.89
CA GLU A 201 -14.89 -29.02 11.99
C GLU A 201 -16.35 -29.10 11.51
N GLY A 202 -16.54 -29.21 10.18
CA GLY A 202 -17.87 -29.19 9.54
C GLY A 202 -18.53 -27.81 9.48
N GLY A 203 -17.92 -26.77 10.05
CA GLY A 203 -18.35 -25.38 9.97
C GLY A 203 -17.78 -24.66 8.75
N LYS A 204 -18.38 -23.52 8.41
CA LYS A 204 -17.85 -22.55 7.47
C LYS A 204 -18.01 -21.15 8.05
N GLN A 205 -17.09 -20.27 7.73
CA GLN A 205 -17.10 -18.88 8.20
C GLN A 205 -16.82 -17.93 7.04
N VAL A 206 -17.28 -16.69 7.20
CA VAL A 206 -17.01 -15.59 6.28
C VAL A 206 -16.67 -14.33 7.08
N THR A 207 -15.62 -13.62 6.69
CA THR A 207 -15.22 -12.36 7.33
C THR A 207 -14.94 -11.31 6.26
N PRO A 208 -15.25 -10.03 6.50
CA PRO A 208 -14.76 -8.96 5.63
C PRO A 208 -13.23 -8.83 5.78
N VAL A 209 -12.54 -8.63 4.66
CA VAL A 209 -11.09 -8.37 4.57
C VAL A 209 -10.83 -7.37 3.44
N ASN A 210 -10.11 -6.29 3.76
CA ASN A 210 -9.62 -5.34 2.77
C ASN A 210 -8.29 -4.75 3.26
N LEU A 211 -7.18 -5.10 2.61
CA LEU A 211 -5.83 -4.74 3.05
C LEU A 211 -5.22 -3.71 2.11
N THR A 212 -4.38 -2.83 2.68
CA THR A 212 -3.57 -1.86 1.94
C THR A 212 -2.29 -1.54 2.70
N GLN A 213 -1.29 -0.99 2.01
CA GLN A 213 -0.20 -0.25 2.63
C GLN A 213 -0.54 1.24 2.62
N HIS A 214 -0.46 1.90 3.77
CA HIS A 214 -0.74 3.33 3.91
C HIS A 214 0.53 4.18 3.72
N TRP A 215 1.28 3.92 2.63
CA TRP A 215 2.54 4.58 2.31
C TRP A 215 2.38 5.98 1.69
N GLY A 216 3.04 6.98 2.30
CA GLY A 216 3.01 8.38 1.90
C GLY A 216 4.31 8.80 1.22
N PHE A 217 4.23 9.16 -0.07
CA PHE A 217 5.38 9.49 -0.88
C PHE A 217 5.67 11.00 -0.91
N ASN A 218 6.95 11.35 -0.89
CA ASN A 218 7.44 12.65 -1.31
C ASN A 218 8.81 12.46 -1.98
N LEU A 219 8.86 12.67 -3.30
CA LEU A 219 10.06 12.39 -4.11
C LEU A 219 11.15 13.47 -3.95
N ASP A 220 10.78 14.63 -3.40
CA ASP A 220 11.66 15.80 -3.31
C ASP A 220 12.15 16.06 -1.88
N ALA A 221 11.53 15.44 -0.87
CA ALA A 221 11.77 15.75 0.53
C ALA A 221 13.25 15.66 0.94
N SER A 222 14.03 14.78 0.30
CA SER A 222 15.46 14.60 0.55
C SER A 222 16.37 15.65 -0.11
N LEU A 223 15.82 16.58 -0.91
CA LEU A 223 16.58 17.65 -1.54
C LEU A 223 16.79 18.83 -0.58
N ASP A 224 18.05 19.26 -0.44
CA ASP A 224 18.44 20.46 0.34
C ASP A 224 18.25 21.75 -0.48
N GLU A 225 17.03 21.97 -0.98
CA GLU A 225 16.71 23.04 -1.94
C GLU A 225 15.51 23.90 -1.49
N GLY A 226 15.38 24.07 -0.17
CA GLY A 226 14.38 24.95 0.46
C GLY A 226 13.06 24.26 0.82
N LYS A 227 12.17 24.99 1.50
CA LYS A 227 10.92 24.44 2.08
C LYS A 227 9.93 23.89 1.06
N ASP A 228 10.02 24.33 -0.20
CA ASP A 228 9.11 23.89 -1.26
C ASP A 228 9.26 22.40 -1.59
N THR A 229 10.39 21.77 -1.23
CA THR A 229 10.63 20.32 -1.39
C THR A 229 9.80 19.48 -0.42
N LEU A 230 9.27 20.09 0.64
CA LEU A 230 8.42 19.42 1.61
C LEU A 230 6.97 19.31 1.15
N SER A 231 6.57 19.97 0.06
CA SER A 231 5.20 19.91 -0.47
C SER A 231 5.12 19.01 -1.69
N VAL A 232 4.11 18.14 -1.73
CA VAL A 232 3.81 17.32 -2.92
C VAL A 232 2.97 18.03 -3.98
N LEU A 233 2.58 19.29 -3.74
CA LEU A 233 1.75 20.04 -4.68
C LEU A 233 2.47 20.37 -6.00
N ASN A 234 3.78 20.19 -6.06
CA ASN A 234 4.60 20.34 -7.26
C ASN A 234 4.79 19.03 -8.04
N HIS A 235 4.38 17.88 -7.48
CA HIS A 235 4.47 16.59 -8.16
C HIS A 235 3.37 16.45 -9.21
N ASP A 236 3.70 15.76 -10.30
CA ASP A 236 2.74 15.37 -11.33
C ASP A 236 2.16 13.99 -11.00
N LEU A 237 0.84 13.88 -11.10
CA LEU A 237 0.09 12.67 -10.79
C LEU A 237 -0.75 12.23 -12.00
N THR A 238 -0.65 10.94 -12.29
CA THR A 238 -1.60 10.23 -13.14
C THR A 238 -2.31 9.18 -12.31
N ILE A 239 -3.65 9.14 -12.36
CA ILE A 239 -4.46 8.04 -11.86
C ILE A 239 -5.41 7.61 -12.98
N LYS A 240 -5.27 6.38 -13.48
CA LYS A 240 -6.17 5.81 -14.51
C LYS A 240 -7.49 5.36 -13.90
N ALA A 241 -8.28 6.30 -13.40
CA ALA A 241 -9.57 6.07 -12.78
C ALA A 241 -10.75 6.47 -13.68
N SER A 242 -11.83 5.71 -13.55
CA SER A 242 -13.10 6.00 -14.24
C SER A 242 -14.06 6.76 -13.34
N HIS A 243 -14.05 6.44 -12.04
CA HIS A 243 -14.99 6.98 -11.07
C HIS A 243 -14.30 7.29 -9.74
N ILE A 244 -14.98 8.11 -8.93
CA ILE A 244 -14.64 8.44 -7.55
C ILE A 244 -15.81 8.02 -6.65
N ALA A 245 -15.53 7.52 -5.45
CA ALA A 245 -16.58 7.21 -4.48
C ALA A 245 -17.25 8.50 -3.98
N GLU A 246 -18.58 8.54 -3.99
CA GLU A 246 -19.33 9.59 -3.30
C GLU A 246 -19.31 9.31 -1.79
N LEU A 247 -18.96 10.32 -1.00
CA LEU A 247 -18.95 10.26 0.46
C LEU A 247 -20.18 10.97 1.04
N LEU A 248 -20.70 10.45 2.15
CA LEU A 248 -21.70 11.12 2.96
C LEU A 248 -21.05 12.27 3.77
N PRO A 249 -21.83 13.23 4.32
CA PRO A 249 -21.28 14.38 5.03
C PRO A 249 -20.33 14.09 6.21
N ASN A 250 -20.41 12.88 6.79
CA ASN A 250 -19.52 12.42 7.86
C ASN A 250 -18.36 11.53 7.36
N SER A 251 -18.08 11.54 6.06
CA SER A 251 -17.01 10.80 5.35
C SER A 251 -17.17 9.29 5.05
N PRO A 252 -18.19 8.52 5.49
CA PRO A 252 -18.35 7.14 5.01
C PRO A 252 -18.86 7.12 3.55
N PRO A 253 -18.66 6.02 2.82
CA PRO A 253 -19.16 5.90 1.45
C PRO A 253 -20.69 5.90 1.39
N SER A 254 -21.26 6.55 0.38
CA SER A 254 -22.70 6.46 0.06
C SER A 254 -23.07 5.16 -0.67
N GLY A 255 -22.06 4.44 -1.16
CA GLY A 255 -22.20 3.29 -2.07
C GLY A 255 -22.30 3.68 -3.54
N LYS A 256 -22.33 4.98 -3.88
CA LYS A 256 -22.34 5.45 -5.27
C LYS A 256 -20.95 5.85 -5.74
N TYR A 257 -20.75 5.72 -7.05
CA TYR A 257 -19.55 6.11 -7.75
C TYR A 257 -19.94 7.08 -8.85
N ILE A 258 -19.29 8.24 -8.91
CA ILE A 258 -19.53 9.26 -9.92
C ILE A 258 -18.34 9.34 -10.87
N PRO A 259 -18.55 9.62 -12.17
CA PRO A 259 -17.44 9.77 -13.11
C PRO A 259 -16.44 10.83 -12.62
N VAL A 260 -15.14 10.59 -12.78
CA VAL A 260 -14.09 11.54 -12.33
C VAL A 260 -14.24 12.93 -12.97
N ALA A 261 -14.79 13.02 -14.17
CA ALA A 261 -15.05 14.28 -14.87
C ALA A 261 -16.25 15.07 -14.31
N GLU A 262 -17.15 14.42 -13.58
CA GLU A 262 -18.34 15.04 -12.98
C GLU A 262 -18.10 15.42 -11.50
N ALA A 263 -17.05 14.85 -10.89
CA ALA A 263 -16.67 15.12 -9.52
C ALA A 263 -16.38 16.61 -9.27
N ASP A 264 -16.66 17.06 -8.05
CA ASP A 264 -16.46 18.46 -7.62
C ASP A 264 -17.06 19.48 -8.61
N ASN A 265 -18.30 19.25 -9.03
CA ASN A 265 -19.02 20.09 -10.00
C ASN A 265 -18.24 20.32 -11.30
N SER A 266 -17.55 19.28 -11.78
CA SER A 266 -16.71 19.34 -12.98
C SER A 266 -15.58 20.39 -12.92
N SER A 267 -15.02 20.64 -11.73
CA SER A 267 -13.88 21.54 -11.54
C SER A 267 -12.59 21.06 -12.22
N GLY A 268 -12.51 19.77 -12.54
CA GLY A 268 -11.28 19.12 -13.03
C GLY A 268 -10.29 18.77 -11.92
N ALA A 269 -10.65 18.97 -10.64
CA ALA A 269 -9.81 18.60 -9.50
C ALA A 269 -9.45 17.10 -9.49
N HIS A 270 -10.37 16.23 -9.92
CA HIS A 270 -10.17 14.78 -9.87
C HIS A 270 -9.70 14.14 -11.18
N ILE A 271 -9.35 14.95 -12.18
CA ILE A 271 -8.76 14.48 -13.45
C ILE A 271 -7.24 14.48 -13.29
N HIS A 272 -6.67 13.31 -12.98
CA HIS A 272 -5.23 13.11 -12.81
C HIS A 272 -4.64 12.44 -14.05
N ASP A 273 -4.27 13.25 -15.04
CA ASP A 273 -3.61 12.80 -16.27
C ASP A 273 -2.33 13.61 -16.48
N ASN A 274 -1.26 13.17 -15.81
CA ASN A 274 0.00 13.91 -15.68
C ASN A 274 -0.24 15.36 -15.22
N LYS A 275 -1.15 15.49 -14.25
CA LYS A 275 -1.57 16.79 -13.69
C LYS A 275 -0.78 17.05 -12.42
N ARG A 276 -0.25 18.26 -12.29
CA ARG A 276 0.35 18.69 -11.03
C ARG A 276 -0.69 18.66 -9.90
N ILE A 277 -0.33 18.09 -8.75
CA ILE A 277 -1.29 17.88 -7.64
C ILE A 277 -1.91 19.21 -7.19
N GLY A 278 -1.13 20.30 -7.18
CA GLY A 278 -1.59 21.65 -6.81
C GLY A 278 -2.56 22.29 -7.81
N ASP A 279 -2.70 21.76 -9.03
CA ASP A 279 -3.59 22.34 -10.04
C ASP A 279 -5.04 21.91 -9.79
N ASN A 280 -5.91 22.91 -9.64
CA ASN A 280 -7.29 22.74 -9.18
C ASN A 280 -7.37 21.99 -7.84
N PHE A 281 -6.43 22.25 -6.94
CA PHE A 281 -6.38 21.59 -5.63
C PHE A 281 -7.66 21.90 -4.81
N PRO A 282 -8.38 20.88 -4.32
CA PRO A 282 -9.54 21.09 -3.46
C PRO A 282 -9.15 21.85 -2.18
N GLY A 283 -10.02 22.74 -1.68
CA GLY A 283 -9.70 23.57 -0.52
C GLY A 283 -9.36 22.79 0.77
N ILE A 284 -9.86 21.56 0.90
CA ILE A 284 -9.57 20.64 2.02
C ILE A 284 -8.49 19.59 1.68
N GLY A 285 -7.93 19.65 0.46
CA GLY A 285 -7.05 18.65 -0.12
C GLY A 285 -7.77 17.40 -0.63
N TYR A 286 -7.00 16.43 -1.12
CA TYR A 286 -7.53 15.14 -1.55
C TYR A 286 -7.59 14.18 -0.37
N ASP A 287 -8.70 13.45 -0.26
CA ASP A 287 -8.91 12.29 0.62
C ASP A 287 -10.05 11.46 -0.01
N ASN A 288 -9.77 10.87 -1.16
CA ASN A 288 -10.81 10.30 -2.01
C ASN A 288 -10.43 8.93 -2.56
N TYR A 289 -11.43 8.05 -2.66
CA TYR A 289 -11.28 6.75 -3.30
C TYR A 289 -11.54 6.85 -4.81
N TYR A 290 -10.61 6.36 -5.61
CA TYR A 290 -10.69 6.29 -7.05
C TYR A 290 -10.86 4.85 -7.51
N LEU A 291 -11.92 4.56 -8.25
CA LEU A 291 -12.15 3.28 -8.91
C LEU A 291 -11.40 3.26 -10.24
N LEU A 292 -10.45 2.33 -10.37
CA LEU A 292 -9.62 2.22 -11.57
C LEU A 292 -10.46 1.86 -12.80
N SER A 293 -10.04 2.37 -13.95
CA SER A 293 -10.65 2.04 -15.23
C SER A 293 -10.46 0.54 -15.56
N ALA A 294 -11.43 -0.04 -16.26
CA ALA A 294 -11.32 -1.42 -16.72
C ALA A 294 -10.09 -1.63 -17.62
N ARG A 295 -9.39 -2.74 -17.43
CA ARG A 295 -8.14 -3.09 -18.14
C ARG A 295 -8.36 -4.35 -18.98
N PRO A 296 -8.94 -4.25 -20.20
CA PRO A 296 -9.33 -5.43 -20.98
C PRO A 296 -8.15 -6.21 -21.58
N HIS A 297 -6.93 -5.65 -21.56
CA HIS A 297 -5.75 -6.21 -22.22
C HIS A 297 -4.56 -6.31 -21.26
N LEU A 298 -4.80 -6.85 -20.06
CA LEU A 298 -3.72 -7.12 -19.10
C LEU A 298 -2.79 -8.23 -19.61
N LYS A 299 -1.49 -8.03 -19.43
CA LYS A 299 -0.46 -9.05 -19.65
C LYS A 299 -0.39 -10.02 -18.47
N LEU A 300 -0.59 -9.50 -17.25
CA LEU A 300 -0.70 -10.25 -16.00
C LEU A 300 -2.13 -10.14 -15.48
N VAL A 301 -2.82 -11.28 -15.41
CA VAL A 301 -4.12 -11.41 -14.74
C VAL A 301 -3.90 -12.18 -13.45
N SER A 302 -4.01 -11.50 -12.32
CA SER A 302 -3.95 -12.12 -10.99
C SER A 302 -5.34 -12.11 -10.36
N PRO A 303 -5.84 -13.24 -9.82
CA PRO A 303 -7.11 -13.25 -9.11
C PRO A 303 -7.00 -12.43 -7.82
N HIS A 304 -8.14 -12.12 -7.18
CA HIS A 304 -8.17 -11.47 -5.86
C HIS A 304 -8.32 -12.49 -4.71
N ARG A 305 -8.74 -13.72 -5.06
CA ARG A 305 -8.93 -14.85 -4.16
C ARG A 305 -8.59 -16.14 -4.87
N MET A 306 -8.14 -17.12 -4.10
CA MET A 306 -7.80 -18.46 -4.58
C MET A 306 -8.62 -19.49 -3.81
N SER A 307 -9.02 -20.58 -4.46
CA SER A 307 -9.53 -21.73 -3.72
C SER A 307 -8.40 -22.39 -2.91
N ILE A 308 -8.66 -22.73 -1.65
CA ILE A 308 -7.70 -23.50 -0.83
C ILE A 308 -7.35 -24.83 -1.48
N SER A 309 -8.29 -25.47 -2.19
CA SER A 309 -8.04 -26.78 -2.83
C SER A 309 -7.08 -26.69 -4.02
N GLU A 310 -7.06 -25.55 -4.72
CA GLU A 310 -6.22 -25.34 -5.91
C GLU A 310 -4.88 -24.71 -5.55
N PHE A 311 -4.84 -23.96 -4.45
CA PHE A 311 -3.68 -23.20 -3.98
C PHE A 311 -2.35 -23.96 -3.97
N PRO A 312 -2.24 -25.22 -3.49
CA PRO A 312 -0.95 -25.93 -3.42
C PRO A 312 -0.25 -26.11 -4.78
N SER A 313 -0.98 -25.99 -5.89
CA SER A 313 -0.45 -26.11 -7.25
C SER A 313 -0.15 -24.77 -7.93
N MET A 314 -0.47 -23.65 -7.28
CA MET A 314 -0.35 -22.32 -7.87
C MET A 314 1.07 -21.75 -7.75
N ASN A 315 1.43 -20.89 -8.71
CA ASN A 315 2.65 -20.10 -8.71
C ASN A 315 2.38 -18.68 -9.25
N LEU A 316 1.48 -17.96 -8.58
CA LEU A 316 1.06 -16.62 -9.03
C LEU A 316 2.18 -15.59 -8.84
N VAL A 317 3.02 -15.78 -7.82
CA VAL A 317 4.13 -14.87 -7.52
C VAL A 317 5.11 -14.79 -8.68
N LYS A 318 5.39 -15.89 -9.40
CA LYS A 318 6.27 -15.87 -10.57
C LYS A 318 5.87 -14.80 -11.58
N ASP A 319 4.60 -14.79 -11.96
CA ASP A 319 4.10 -13.86 -12.98
C ASP A 319 4.03 -12.43 -12.43
N ILE A 320 3.73 -12.24 -11.14
CA ILE A 320 3.76 -10.93 -10.46
C ILE A 320 5.17 -10.30 -10.48
N LEU A 321 6.22 -11.11 -10.27
CA LEU A 321 7.60 -10.61 -10.28
C LEU A 321 8.11 -10.32 -11.70
N THR A 322 7.69 -11.11 -12.70
CA THR A 322 8.29 -11.11 -14.04
C THR A 322 7.51 -10.36 -15.12
N ILE A 323 6.18 -10.25 -14.98
CA ILE A 323 5.29 -9.63 -15.97
C ILE A 323 4.84 -8.25 -15.46
N GLN A 324 4.88 -7.25 -16.34
CA GLN A 324 4.36 -5.91 -16.04
C GLN A 324 3.20 -5.52 -16.95
N ASN A 325 2.10 -5.12 -16.32
CA ASN A 325 1.08 -4.35 -17.01
C ASN A 325 1.49 -2.89 -17.17
N ASP A 326 0.69 -2.14 -17.92
CA ASP A 326 0.83 -0.69 -17.92
C ASP A 326 0.41 -0.14 -16.54
N PRO A 327 1.16 0.81 -15.97
CA PRO A 327 0.88 1.29 -14.63
C PRO A 327 -0.48 2.00 -14.56
N VAL A 328 -1.14 1.85 -13.41
CA VAL A 328 -2.44 2.47 -13.10
C VAL A 328 -2.27 3.82 -12.42
N VAL A 329 -1.15 4.04 -11.75
CA VAL A 329 -0.79 5.31 -11.10
C VAL A 329 0.66 5.65 -11.44
N MET A 330 0.95 6.94 -11.64
CA MET A 330 2.30 7.47 -11.72
C MET A 330 2.37 8.75 -10.88
N LEU A 331 3.30 8.79 -9.93
CA LEU A 331 3.69 10.01 -9.22
C LEU A 331 5.09 10.38 -9.68
N SER A 332 5.31 11.62 -10.11
CA SER A 332 6.63 12.05 -10.58
C SER A 332 6.99 13.46 -10.13
N SER A 333 8.28 13.74 -10.05
CA SER A 333 8.80 15.09 -9.87
C SER A 333 9.89 15.37 -10.88
N SER A 334 9.79 16.50 -11.56
CA SER A 334 10.87 17.03 -12.40
C SER A 334 12.04 17.53 -11.56
N LYS A 335 11.82 17.93 -10.30
CA LYS A 335 12.85 18.51 -9.43
C LYS A 335 13.87 17.46 -8.97
N SER A 336 13.40 16.32 -8.45
CA SER A 336 14.27 15.18 -8.13
C SER A 336 14.63 14.33 -9.34
N GLY A 337 13.89 14.45 -10.45
CA GLY A 337 14.00 13.55 -11.60
C GLY A 337 13.42 12.16 -11.34
N LEU A 338 12.80 11.93 -10.17
CA LEU A 338 12.26 10.63 -9.79
C LEU A 338 10.80 10.47 -10.20
N ALA A 339 10.40 9.23 -10.44
CA ALA A 339 9.01 8.83 -10.53
C ALA A 339 8.80 7.46 -9.87
N VAL A 340 7.58 7.22 -9.40
CA VAL A 340 7.11 5.92 -8.94
C VAL A 340 5.85 5.58 -9.73
N THR A 341 5.85 4.42 -10.38
CA THR A 341 4.69 3.90 -11.10
C THR A 341 4.16 2.65 -10.42
N PHE A 342 2.84 2.51 -10.37
CA PHE A 342 2.20 1.40 -9.65
C PHE A 342 1.39 0.51 -10.58
N ASP A 343 1.50 -0.80 -10.37
CA ASP A 343 0.55 -1.82 -10.85
C ASP A 343 0.00 -2.61 -9.65
N THR A 344 -1.24 -3.08 -9.78
CA THR A 344 -1.94 -3.84 -8.75
C THR A 344 -3.05 -4.65 -9.39
N ASN A 345 -3.50 -5.73 -8.74
CA ASN A 345 -4.79 -6.35 -9.07
C ASN A 345 -5.98 -5.66 -8.39
N GLN A 346 -5.78 -4.85 -7.35
CA GLN A 346 -6.87 -4.22 -6.58
C GLN A 346 -7.69 -3.24 -7.44
N ALA A 347 -8.97 -3.11 -7.10
CA ALA A 347 -9.94 -2.37 -7.92
C ALA A 347 -9.75 -0.84 -7.92
N GLY A 348 -9.09 -0.29 -6.90
CA GLY A 348 -8.96 1.14 -6.72
C GLY A 348 -7.86 1.55 -5.76
N LEU A 349 -7.86 2.84 -5.42
CA LEU A 349 -7.01 3.37 -4.36
C LEU A 349 -7.65 4.57 -3.65
N MET A 350 -7.29 4.79 -2.39
CA MET A 350 -7.36 6.13 -1.80
C MET A 350 -6.16 6.96 -2.26
N PHE A 351 -6.42 8.22 -2.59
CA PHE A 351 -5.39 9.24 -2.71
C PHE A 351 -5.64 10.33 -1.68
N TYR A 352 -4.68 10.47 -0.75
CA TYR A 352 -4.71 11.42 0.35
C TYR A 352 -3.46 12.29 0.37
N THR A 353 -3.64 13.62 0.47
CA THR A 353 -2.52 14.58 0.43
C THR A 353 -1.99 14.99 1.81
N SER A 354 -2.10 14.12 2.82
CA SER A 354 -1.59 14.43 4.17
C SER A 354 -2.15 15.74 4.75
N ASN A 355 -3.44 15.99 4.54
CA ASN A 355 -4.10 17.27 4.87
C ASN A 355 -4.05 17.60 6.37
N HIS A 356 -3.85 16.58 7.22
CA HIS A 356 -3.81 16.69 8.67
C HIS A 356 -2.41 16.44 9.27
N ALA A 357 -1.35 16.59 8.48
CA ALA A 357 0.01 16.47 9.00
C ALA A 357 0.26 17.42 10.18
N ASP A 358 0.96 16.92 11.21
CA ASP A 358 1.28 17.67 12.42
C ASP A 358 2.67 18.30 12.31
N GLU A 359 2.72 19.62 12.15
CA GLU A 359 3.97 20.39 12.10
C GLU A 359 4.77 20.33 13.41
N SER A 360 4.12 20.01 14.53
CA SER A 360 4.78 19.77 15.82
C SER A 360 5.18 18.30 16.04
N GLY A 361 4.98 17.46 15.02
CA GLY A 361 5.27 16.04 15.01
C GLY A 361 6.75 15.74 14.76
N TYR A 362 7.00 14.74 13.90
CA TYR A 362 8.31 14.19 13.62
C TYR A 362 8.61 14.20 12.12
N ARG A 363 9.83 14.57 11.75
CA ARG A 363 10.34 14.53 10.38
C ARG A 363 11.73 13.92 10.35
N LYS A 364 11.99 13.10 9.33
CA LYS A 364 13.29 12.43 9.15
C LYS A 364 14.40 13.44 8.98
N LYS A 365 15.60 13.06 9.40
CA LYS A 365 16.80 13.89 9.22
C LYS A 365 17.15 14.08 7.76
N ILE A 366 17.00 13.02 6.96
CA ILE A 366 17.24 13.08 5.51
C ILE A 366 16.28 14.05 4.81
N HIS A 367 15.12 14.36 5.41
CA HIS A 367 14.17 15.36 4.90
C HIS A 367 14.38 16.77 5.47
N GLY A 368 15.58 17.05 5.99
CA GLY A 368 15.92 18.33 6.62
C GLY A 368 15.23 18.56 7.97
N GLY A 369 14.72 17.49 8.60
CA GLY A 369 14.16 17.54 9.95
C GLY A 369 15.21 17.33 11.05
N THR A 370 14.84 17.60 12.30
CA THR A 370 15.70 17.30 13.46
C THR A 370 15.73 15.82 13.83
N GLY A 371 14.73 15.05 13.37
CA GLY A 371 14.48 13.68 13.84
C GLY A 371 13.88 13.60 15.25
N LEU A 372 13.48 14.73 15.82
CA LEU A 372 12.87 14.84 17.15
C LEU A 372 11.47 15.45 17.03
N LYS A 373 10.68 15.31 18.10
CA LYS A 373 9.37 15.96 18.21
C LYS A 373 9.49 17.49 18.13
N GLY A 374 8.51 18.13 17.50
CA GLY A 374 8.42 19.59 17.37
C GLY A 374 8.86 20.10 15.99
N ASP A 375 9.19 19.19 15.08
CA ASP A 375 9.62 19.48 13.72
C ASP A 375 9.05 18.40 12.79
N GLY A 376 7.74 18.47 12.57
CA GLY A 376 6.99 17.55 11.75
C GLY A 376 6.82 18.00 10.31
N TYR A 377 6.02 17.25 9.56
CA TYR A 377 5.66 17.62 8.19
C TYR A 377 4.47 18.57 8.17
N ILE A 378 4.37 19.35 7.10
CA ILE A 378 3.27 20.30 6.86
C ILE A 378 2.11 19.62 6.11
N PRO A 379 0.88 20.17 6.17
CA PRO A 379 -0.20 19.72 5.29
C PRO A 379 0.21 19.77 3.82
N GLY A 380 -0.17 18.75 3.03
CA GLY A 380 0.23 18.68 1.62
C GLY A 380 1.67 18.19 1.42
N SER A 381 2.27 17.51 2.41
CA SER A 381 3.67 17.06 2.37
C SER A 381 3.92 15.67 1.83
N ALA A 382 2.87 14.87 1.66
CA ALA A 382 2.96 13.51 1.15
C ALA A 382 1.73 13.16 0.32
N ALA A 383 1.95 12.37 -0.72
CA ALA A 383 0.91 11.69 -1.48
C ALA A 383 0.78 10.25 -0.97
N PHE A 384 -0.25 9.99 -0.16
CA PHE A 384 -0.62 8.64 0.26
C PHE A 384 -1.42 7.95 -0.84
N LEU A 385 -0.97 6.75 -1.23
CA LEU A 385 -1.53 5.98 -2.33
C LEU A 385 -1.90 4.58 -1.87
N GLU A 386 -3.14 4.41 -1.39
CA GLU A 386 -3.55 3.19 -0.70
C GLU A 386 -4.38 2.31 -1.63
N PHE A 387 -3.76 1.31 -2.26
CA PHE A 387 -4.47 0.41 -3.16
C PHE A 387 -5.33 -0.58 -2.37
N HIS A 388 -6.62 -0.60 -2.66
CA HIS A 388 -7.56 -1.53 -2.04
C HIS A 388 -8.86 -1.70 -2.82
N GLU A 389 -9.69 -2.64 -2.36
CA GLU A 389 -11.04 -2.83 -2.88
C GLU A 389 -11.97 -1.69 -2.44
N PRO A 390 -13.13 -1.51 -3.07
CA PRO A 390 -13.95 -0.33 -2.84
C PRO A 390 -14.48 -0.21 -1.41
N LEU A 391 -14.74 1.03 -1.01
CA LEU A 391 -15.12 1.38 0.36
C LEU A 391 -16.39 0.64 0.78
N SER A 392 -16.32 -0.10 1.90
CA SER A 392 -17.45 -0.88 2.43
C SER A 392 -18.10 -1.80 1.36
N ALA A 393 -17.32 -2.42 0.47
CA ALA A 393 -17.84 -3.22 -0.65
C ALA A 393 -18.70 -4.43 -0.21
N PHE A 394 -18.60 -4.90 1.04
CA PHE A 394 -19.51 -5.92 1.56
C PHE A 394 -20.93 -5.39 1.81
N LEU A 395 -21.09 -4.07 1.98
CA LEU A 395 -22.38 -3.37 2.05
C LEU A 395 -22.82 -2.86 0.67
N TYR A 396 -21.86 -2.35 -0.11
CA TYR A 396 -22.08 -1.68 -1.38
C TYR A 396 -21.23 -2.33 -2.48
N PRO A 397 -21.54 -3.57 -2.89
CA PRO A 397 -20.75 -4.28 -3.89
C PRO A 397 -20.82 -3.54 -5.23
N THR A 398 -19.69 -3.49 -5.93
CA THR A 398 -19.62 -2.95 -7.28
C THR A 398 -19.57 -4.09 -8.29
N SER A 399 -20.01 -3.85 -9.53
CA SER A 399 -19.97 -4.86 -10.59
C SER A 399 -18.55 -5.17 -11.10
N THR A 400 -17.55 -4.38 -10.70
CA THR A 400 -16.19 -4.42 -11.22
C THR A 400 -15.13 -4.74 -10.16
N SER A 401 -15.54 -5.08 -8.93
CA SER A 401 -14.65 -5.37 -7.80
C SER A 401 -15.05 -6.64 -7.06
N THR A 402 -14.28 -7.03 -6.05
CA THR A 402 -14.73 -8.04 -5.10
C THR A 402 -15.74 -7.46 -4.10
N ASP A 403 -16.49 -8.33 -3.45
CA ASP A 403 -17.39 -8.03 -2.32
C ASP A 403 -16.64 -7.83 -0.99
N THR A 404 -15.30 -7.91 -0.97
CA THR A 404 -14.45 -7.88 0.25
C THR A 404 -14.74 -8.94 1.32
N LEU A 405 -15.56 -9.97 1.04
CA LEU A 405 -15.85 -11.08 1.96
C LEU A 405 -14.99 -12.32 1.67
N LEU A 406 -14.15 -12.73 2.61
CA LEU A 406 -13.34 -13.94 2.53
C LEU A 406 -14.04 -15.11 3.21
N THR A 407 -14.25 -16.22 2.50
CA THR A 407 -14.80 -17.45 3.11
C THR A 407 -13.70 -18.40 3.57
N SER A 408 -14.06 -19.35 4.43
CA SER A 408 -13.13 -20.38 4.93
C SER A 408 -12.60 -21.37 3.88
N ASP A 409 -13.12 -21.31 2.65
CA ASP A 409 -12.68 -22.15 1.52
C ASP A 409 -11.69 -21.40 0.60
N GLU A 410 -11.37 -20.14 0.92
CA GLU A 410 -10.60 -19.23 0.07
C GLU A 410 -9.35 -18.69 0.77
N ILE A 411 -8.40 -18.25 -0.05
CA ILE A 411 -7.26 -17.44 0.36
C ILE A 411 -7.40 -16.08 -0.30
N TYR A 412 -7.37 -15.01 0.49
CA TYR A 412 -7.25 -13.63 0.03
C TYR A 412 -5.89 -13.44 -0.65
N HIS A 413 -5.85 -12.78 -1.80
CA HIS A 413 -4.61 -12.53 -2.53
C HIS A 413 -4.67 -11.19 -3.26
N ASN A 414 -3.80 -10.26 -2.90
CA ASN A 414 -3.62 -9.02 -3.64
C ASN A 414 -2.14 -8.64 -3.72
N TYR A 415 -1.76 -7.89 -4.74
CA TYR A 415 -0.41 -7.37 -4.87
C TYR A 415 -0.39 -5.89 -5.22
N VAL A 416 0.69 -5.23 -4.85
CA VAL A 416 1.04 -3.89 -5.35
C VAL A 416 2.51 -3.91 -5.74
N ARG A 417 2.80 -3.51 -6.97
CA ARG A 417 4.15 -3.32 -7.50
C ARG A 417 4.39 -1.82 -7.67
N ALA A 418 5.48 -1.32 -7.10
CA ALA A 418 5.97 0.04 -7.29
C ALA A 418 7.30 -0.01 -8.03
N ASP A 419 7.33 0.45 -9.28
CA ASP A 419 8.56 0.59 -10.06
C ASP A 419 9.12 1.99 -9.87
N ILE A 420 10.40 2.06 -9.48
CA ILE A 420 11.10 3.31 -9.25
C ILE A 420 11.85 3.67 -10.52
N ILE A 421 11.67 4.91 -10.96
CA ILE A 421 12.20 5.40 -12.22
C ILE A 421 13.01 6.66 -11.94
N ALA A 422 14.19 6.74 -12.57
CA ALA A 422 15.03 7.92 -12.59
C ALA A 422 15.08 8.52 -14.00
N ARG A 423 14.99 9.85 -14.09
CA ARG A 423 15.33 10.63 -15.27
C ARG A 423 16.71 11.26 -15.07
N PRO A 424 17.54 11.38 -16.12
CA PRO A 424 18.78 12.14 -16.03
C PRO A 424 18.47 13.55 -15.54
N SER A 425 19.23 14.06 -14.58
CA SER A 425 19.15 15.48 -14.23
C SER A 425 19.38 16.32 -15.50
N GLU A 426 18.48 17.25 -15.83
CA GLU A 426 18.82 18.30 -16.79
C GLU A 426 20.04 19.03 -16.20
N THR A 427 21.23 18.79 -16.76
CA THR A 427 22.36 19.65 -16.49
C THR A 427 21.94 21.03 -16.96
N LEU A 428 21.63 21.92 -16.00
CA LEU A 428 21.58 23.35 -16.26
C LEU A 428 22.95 23.72 -16.85
N GLU A 429 22.99 23.91 -18.17
CA GLU A 429 24.14 24.49 -18.86
C GLU A 429 24.42 25.93 -18.38
#